data_AF-A0A016UHA3-F1
#
_entry.id   AF-A0A016UHA3-F1
#
_cell.length_a   1.000
_cell.length_b   1.000
_cell.length_c   1.000
_cell.angle_alpha   90.00
_cell.angle_beta   90.00
_cell.angle_gamma   90.00
#
_symmetry.space_group_name_H-M   'P 1'
#
loop_
_entity.id
_entity.type
_entity.pdbx_description
1 polymer ?
#
loop_
_entity_poly.entity_id
_entity_poly.type
_entity_poly.pdbx_seq_one_letter_code
_entity_poly.pdbx_strand_id
1 'polypeptide(L)'
;MNPAFSRMNLQLLKRPQPLPRFKDEESGIHAQWGIRAFFYRKNGFPQWSFKGQACVRYSSLVISGRFPKREKQISLVDLGYVEDEGDILDVRGCNFRLLLFGVDNITQIRDWLRFLIVRQRVPHAILGKPFEWQVQPIKDDKQLKISIFSPLNCFRILS
;
A
#
# COMPACT_ATOMS: atom_id res chain seq x y z
N MET A 1 13.14 18.79 -51.49
CA MET A 1 13.59 17.48 -50.94
C MET A 1 14.58 17.73 -49.83
N ASN A 2 14.20 17.37 -48.60
CA ASN A 2 14.98 16.82 -47.48
C ASN A 2 14.40 17.29 -46.14
N PRO A 3 13.64 16.45 -45.42
CA PRO A 3 13.22 16.75 -44.07
C PRO A 3 14.37 16.43 -43.12
N ALA A 4 14.83 17.44 -42.38
CA ALA A 4 15.73 17.25 -41.25
C ALA A 4 14.92 16.64 -40.09
N PHE A 5 14.71 15.33 -40.14
CA PHE A 5 14.19 14.56 -39.02
C PHE A 5 15.34 14.41 -38.01
N SER A 6 15.46 15.40 -37.13
CA SER A 6 16.35 15.38 -35.98
C SER A 6 16.14 14.08 -35.21
N ARG A 7 17.16 13.22 -35.17
CA ARG A 7 17.25 12.02 -34.34
C ARG A 7 17.10 12.43 -32.88
N MET A 8 15.87 12.41 -32.35
CA MET A 8 15.67 12.38 -30.91
C MET A 8 16.27 11.07 -30.42
N ASN A 9 17.43 11.17 -29.78
CA ASN A 9 18.10 10.06 -29.12
C ASN A 9 17.31 9.74 -27.85
N LEU A 10 16.14 9.11 -28.02
CA LEU A 10 15.33 8.60 -26.94
C LEU A 10 16.11 7.44 -26.33
N GLN A 11 16.98 7.74 -25.36
CA GLN A 11 17.50 6.72 -24.47
C GLN A 11 16.28 6.08 -23.83
N LEU A 12 15.90 4.90 -24.33
CA LEU A 12 14.82 4.11 -23.75
C LEU A 12 15.12 4.01 -22.26
N LEU A 13 14.19 4.53 -21.45
CA LEU A 13 14.29 4.44 -19.99
C LEU A 13 14.56 2.98 -19.66
N LYS A 14 15.73 2.70 -19.07
CA LYS A 14 16.10 1.33 -18.69
C LYS A 14 14.96 0.79 -17.84
N ARG A 15 14.52 -0.42 -18.19
CA ARG A 15 13.44 -1.10 -17.46
C ARG A 15 13.79 -1.07 -15.97
N PRO A 16 12.90 -0.57 -15.09
CA PRO A 16 13.14 -0.66 -13.65
C PRO A 16 13.45 -2.11 -13.29
N GLN A 17 14.38 -2.30 -12.34
CA GLN A 17 14.82 -3.62 -11.92
C GLN A 17 13.59 -4.52 -11.66
N PRO A 18 13.64 -5.78 -12.09
CA PRO A 18 12.53 -6.70 -11.83
C PRO A 18 12.27 -6.73 -10.32
N LEU A 19 10.99 -6.66 -9.96
CA LEU A 19 10.56 -6.87 -8.57
C LEU A 19 11.20 -8.18 -8.08
N PRO A 20 11.74 -8.22 -6.85
CA PRO A 20 12.39 -9.43 -6.36
C PRO A 20 11.41 -10.60 -6.39
N ARG A 21 11.91 -11.73 -6.88
CA ARG A 21 11.14 -12.95 -7.03
C ARG A 21 10.89 -13.54 -5.64
N PHE A 22 9.63 -13.81 -5.33
CA PHE A 22 9.23 -14.54 -4.13
C PHE A 22 9.26 -16.05 -4.43
N LYS A 23 9.56 -16.87 -3.42
CA LYS A 23 9.66 -18.34 -3.59
C LYS A 23 8.29 -19.00 -3.89
N ASP A 24 7.21 -18.35 -3.49
CA ASP A 24 5.83 -18.80 -3.68
C ASP A 24 5.12 -17.89 -4.69
N GLU A 25 5.63 -17.85 -5.92
CA GLU A 25 5.07 -17.05 -7.02
C GLU A 25 3.76 -17.67 -7.53
N GLU A 26 2.74 -17.72 -6.66
CA GLU A 26 1.37 -18.02 -7.08
C GLU A 26 0.90 -16.94 -8.07
N SER A 27 0.20 -17.37 -9.12
CA SER A 27 -0.27 -16.49 -10.18
C SER A 27 -1.07 -15.32 -9.60
N GLY A 28 -0.57 -14.09 -9.83
CA GLY A 28 -1.23 -12.86 -9.40
C GLY A 28 -0.70 -12.23 -8.13
N ILE A 29 0.26 -12.82 -7.41
CA ILE A 29 0.90 -12.15 -6.25
C ILE A 29 2.08 -11.31 -6.76
N HIS A 30 2.05 -10.00 -6.48
CA HIS A 30 3.10 -9.05 -6.89
C HIS A 30 4.08 -8.69 -5.77
N ALA A 31 3.62 -8.78 -4.52
CA ALA A 31 4.43 -8.55 -3.34
C ALA A 31 3.78 -9.24 -2.13
N GLN A 32 4.58 -9.77 -1.21
CA GLN A 32 4.09 -10.41 0.01
C GLN A 32 5.08 -10.18 1.15
N TRP A 33 4.57 -9.82 2.32
CA TRP A 33 5.38 -9.60 3.52
C TRP A 33 4.61 -9.95 4.79
N GLY A 34 5.35 -10.32 5.82
CA GLY A 34 4.81 -10.57 7.15
C GLY A 34 4.49 -9.26 7.87
N ILE A 35 3.46 -9.28 8.72
CA ILE A 35 3.13 -8.17 9.61
C ILE A 35 2.89 -8.72 11.02
N ARG A 36 3.40 -8.03 12.05
CA ARG A 36 3.13 -8.41 13.45
C ARG A 36 1.67 -8.14 13.80
N ALA A 37 1.13 -7.01 13.36
CA ALA A 37 -0.26 -6.65 13.54
C ALA A 37 -0.73 -5.66 12.47
N PHE A 38 -2.04 -5.53 12.30
CA PHE A 38 -2.63 -4.41 11.59
C PHE A 38 -3.78 -3.79 12.37
N PHE A 39 -3.98 -2.50 12.14
CA PHE A 39 -5.15 -1.74 12.56
C PHE A 39 -5.80 -1.12 11.34
N TYR A 40 -7.06 -1.45 11.09
CA TYR A 40 -7.86 -0.97 9.99
C TYR A 40 -9.09 -0.23 10.53
N ARG A 41 -9.32 1.00 10.08
CA ARG A 41 -10.49 1.78 10.46
C ARG A 41 -11.23 2.22 9.19
N LYS A 42 -12.52 1.94 9.11
CA LYS A 42 -13.43 2.48 8.09
C LYS A 42 -14.74 2.87 8.76
N ASN A 43 -15.14 4.14 8.63
CA ASN A 43 -16.43 4.69 9.11
C ASN A 43 -16.89 4.17 10.49
N GLY A 44 -16.02 4.24 11.50
CA GLY A 44 -16.40 4.06 12.91
C GLY A 44 -16.08 2.69 13.53
N PHE A 45 -15.91 1.63 12.75
CA PHE A 45 -15.58 0.30 13.32
C PHE A 45 -14.08 -0.03 13.12
N PRO A 46 -13.26 0.07 14.18
CA PRO A 46 -11.88 -0.38 14.11
C PRO A 46 -11.81 -1.91 14.06
N GLN A 47 -10.98 -2.41 13.17
CA GLN A 47 -10.65 -3.80 13.02
C GLN A 47 -9.17 -3.97 13.23
N TRP A 48 -8.79 -5.00 13.98
CA TRP A 48 -7.40 -5.28 14.28
C TRP A 48 -7.19 -6.78 14.24
N SER A 49 -5.96 -7.18 13.93
CA SER A 49 -5.53 -8.57 14.02
C SER A 49 -4.04 -8.68 14.19
N PHE A 50 -3.61 -9.78 14.80
CA PHE A 50 -2.22 -10.13 15.06
C PHE A 50 -1.73 -11.25 14.16
N LYS A 51 -0.40 -11.33 14.03
CA LYS A 51 0.34 -12.35 13.27
C LYS A 51 -0.28 -12.49 11.88
N GLY A 52 -0.18 -11.40 11.13
CA GLY A 52 -0.81 -11.27 9.84
C GLY A 52 0.18 -11.37 8.69
N GLN A 53 -0.38 -11.35 7.49
CA GLN A 53 0.35 -11.24 6.26
C GLN A 53 -0.33 -10.19 5.39
N ALA A 54 0.47 -9.35 4.76
CA ALA A 54 0.01 -8.42 3.74
C ALA A 54 0.57 -8.88 2.40
N CYS A 55 -0.28 -8.93 1.38
CA CYS A 55 0.14 -9.23 0.01
C CYS A 55 -0.60 -8.36 -0.98
N VAL A 56 0.08 -8.00 -2.06
CA VAL A 56 -0.54 -7.36 -3.21
C VAL A 56 -0.90 -8.45 -4.20
N ARG A 57 -2.20 -8.69 -4.34
CA ARG A 57 -2.78 -9.67 -5.26
C ARG A 57 -3.50 -8.96 -6.40
N TYR A 58 -3.00 -9.12 -7.62
CA TYR A 58 -3.47 -8.43 -8.83
C TYR A 58 -3.52 -6.90 -8.65
N SER A 59 -4.72 -6.34 -8.53
CA SER A 59 -4.99 -4.92 -8.34
C SER A 59 -5.40 -4.58 -6.91
N SER A 60 -5.29 -5.51 -5.96
CA SER A 60 -5.74 -5.35 -4.57
C SER A 60 -4.62 -5.61 -3.56
N LEU A 61 -4.63 -4.83 -2.48
CA LEU A 61 -3.90 -5.12 -1.25
C LEU A 61 -4.77 -6.00 -0.35
N VAL A 62 -4.33 -7.22 -0.09
CA VAL A 62 -4.99 -8.20 0.79
C VAL A 62 -4.20 -8.29 2.08
N ILE A 63 -4.90 -8.22 3.20
CA ILE A 63 -4.32 -8.23 4.53
C ILE A 63 -5.08 -9.26 5.35
N SER A 64 -4.39 -10.30 5.76
CA SER A 64 -4.93 -11.37 6.58
C SER A 64 -4.28 -11.33 7.95
N GLY A 65 -5.04 -11.70 8.97
CA GLY A 65 -4.54 -11.83 10.33
C GLY A 65 -4.99 -13.15 10.94
N ARG A 66 -4.14 -13.75 11.76
CA ARG A 66 -4.41 -15.07 12.35
C ARG A 66 -5.34 -14.98 13.56
N PHE A 67 -5.29 -13.89 14.32
CA PHE A 67 -6.09 -13.70 15.54
C PHE A 67 -6.50 -12.25 15.77
N PRO A 68 -7.81 -11.92 15.79
CA PRO A 68 -8.92 -12.72 15.26
C PRO A 68 -8.72 -12.99 13.76
N LYS A 69 -9.18 -14.15 13.26
CA LYS A 69 -9.14 -14.47 11.82
C LYS A 69 -9.94 -13.43 11.05
N ARG A 70 -9.24 -12.53 10.37
CA ARG A 70 -9.84 -11.45 9.59
C ARG A 70 -9.02 -11.27 8.33
N GLU A 71 -9.72 -11.15 7.21
CA GLU A 71 -9.13 -10.82 5.93
C GLU A 71 -9.81 -9.56 5.41
N LYS A 72 -9.00 -8.63 4.91
CA LYS A 72 -9.46 -7.40 4.28
C LYS A 72 -8.77 -7.24 2.94
N GLN A 73 -9.57 -7.02 1.91
CA GLN A 73 -9.12 -6.70 0.57
C GLN A 73 -9.46 -5.24 0.28
N ILE A 74 -8.47 -4.48 -0.18
CA ILE A 74 -8.57 -3.06 -0.53
C ILE A 74 -8.03 -2.90 -1.95
N SER A 75 -8.73 -2.17 -2.81
CA SER A 75 -8.22 -1.93 -4.17
C SER A 75 -7.03 -0.97 -4.14
N LEU A 76 -5.98 -1.25 -4.93
CA LEU A 76 -4.81 -0.38 -5.01
C LEU A 76 -5.15 1.02 -5.53
N VAL A 77 -6.16 1.13 -6.39
CA VAL A 77 -6.61 2.43 -6.89
C VAL A 77 -7.20 3.30 -5.79
N ASP A 78 -7.73 2.72 -4.71
CA ASP A 78 -8.35 3.45 -3.58
C ASP A 78 -7.31 3.93 -2.55
N LEU A 79 -6.07 3.42 -2.62
CA LEU A 79 -4.98 3.76 -1.70
C LEU A 79 -4.40 5.15 -2.01
N GLY A 80 -4.89 6.19 -1.36
CA GLY A 80 -4.48 7.58 -1.57
C GLY A 80 -3.05 7.91 -1.13
N TYR A 81 -2.65 7.42 0.03
CA TYR A 81 -1.42 7.82 0.73
C TYR A 81 -0.74 6.61 1.37
N VAL A 82 0.59 6.56 1.26
CA VAL A 82 1.42 5.50 1.85
C VAL A 82 2.67 6.17 2.37
N GLU A 83 2.88 6.16 3.68
CA GLU A 83 4.08 6.65 4.36
C GLU A 83 4.53 5.69 5.43
N ASP A 84 5.78 5.84 5.82
CA ASP A 84 6.37 5.23 6.99
C ASP A 84 6.52 6.25 8.11
N GLU A 85 6.09 5.88 9.32
CA GLU A 85 6.31 6.65 10.54
C GLU A 85 7.02 5.75 11.56
N GLY A 86 8.35 5.73 11.50
CA GLY A 86 9.17 4.83 12.31
C GLY A 86 9.00 3.36 11.91
N ASP A 87 8.45 2.54 12.81
CA ASP A 87 8.21 1.09 12.60
C ASP A 87 6.78 0.78 12.09
N ILE A 88 6.08 1.81 11.60
CA ILE A 88 4.67 1.71 11.20
C ILE A 88 4.53 2.14 9.74
N LEU A 89 3.91 1.28 8.93
CA LEU A 89 3.47 1.65 7.59
C LEU A 89 2.02 2.16 7.66
N ASP A 90 1.84 3.45 7.41
CA ASP A 90 0.53 4.12 7.37
C ASP A 90 0.03 4.21 5.93
N VAL A 91 -1.05 3.48 5.66
CA VAL A 91 -1.71 3.40 4.35
C VAL A 91 -3.11 3.99 4.51
N ARG A 92 -3.40 5.06 3.78
CA ARG A 92 -4.69 5.77 3.85
C ARG A 92 -5.39 5.79 2.51
N GLY A 93 -6.70 5.66 2.53
CA GLY A 93 -7.58 6.04 1.43
C GLY A 93 -8.54 7.13 1.87
N CYS A 94 -9.50 7.48 1.02
CA CYS A 94 -10.43 8.59 1.31
C CYS A 94 -11.28 8.33 2.57
N ASN A 95 -11.63 7.06 2.80
CA ASN A 95 -12.59 6.62 3.83
C ASN A 95 -12.03 5.59 4.82
N PHE A 96 -10.74 5.27 4.72
CA PHE A 96 -10.14 4.29 5.60
C PHE A 96 -8.70 4.64 5.94
N ARG A 97 -8.25 4.09 7.06
CA ARG A 97 -6.86 4.13 7.49
C ARG A 97 -6.42 2.75 7.91
N LEU A 98 -5.26 2.34 7.41
CA LEU A 98 -4.63 1.07 7.68
C LEU A 98 -3.22 1.33 8.22
N LEU A 99 -2.95 0.80 9.42
CA LEU A 99 -1.63 0.83 10.03
C LEU A 99 -1.09 -0.60 10.09
N LEU A 100 0.07 -0.83 9.50
CA LEU A 100 0.78 -2.11 9.60
C LEU A 100 1.96 -1.94 10.54
N PHE A 101 2.12 -2.89 11.48
CA PHE A 101 3.14 -2.86 12.52
C PHE A 101 4.12 -4.02 12.34
N GLY A 102 5.40 -3.77 12.62
CA GLY A 102 6.46 -4.79 12.58
C GLY A 102 6.60 -5.39 11.18
N VAL A 103 6.71 -4.51 10.20
CA VAL A 103 6.96 -4.84 8.79
C VAL A 103 8.49 -4.85 8.61
N ASP A 104 9.05 -5.93 8.05
CA ASP A 104 10.49 -5.96 7.76
C ASP A 104 10.81 -5.09 6.54
N ASN A 105 11.86 -4.27 6.58
CA ASN A 105 12.25 -3.35 5.48
C ASN A 105 11.11 -2.40 5.03
N ILE A 106 10.55 -1.64 5.98
CA ILE A 106 9.42 -0.71 5.76
C ILE A 106 9.62 0.22 4.56
N THR A 107 10.81 0.84 4.44
CA THR A 107 11.10 1.81 3.38
C THR A 107 10.99 1.19 1.99
N GLN A 108 11.51 -0.03 1.82
CA GLN A 108 11.43 -0.77 0.56
C GLN A 108 9.98 -1.15 0.22
N ILE A 109 9.22 -1.64 1.21
CA ILE A 109 7.83 -2.04 1.02
C ILE A 109 6.95 -0.83 0.71
N ARG A 110 7.18 0.31 1.38
CA ARG A 110 6.53 1.59 1.10
C ARG A 110 6.72 1.98 -0.36
N ASP A 111 7.97 1.98 -0.84
CA ASP A 111 8.28 2.42 -2.19
C ASP A 111 7.73 1.44 -3.25
N TRP A 112 7.74 0.14 -2.98
CA TRP A 112 7.06 -0.84 -3.82
C TRP A 112 5.55 -0.64 -3.87
N LEU A 113 4.92 -0.43 -2.71
CA LEU A 113 3.48 -0.25 -2.65
C LEU A 113 3.06 1.01 -3.43
N ARG A 114 3.80 2.11 -3.28
CA ARG A 114 3.63 3.34 -4.08
C ARG A 114 3.75 3.05 -5.58
N PHE A 115 4.79 2.34 -5.99
CA PHE A 115 4.98 1.98 -7.39
C PHE A 115 3.82 1.13 -7.94
N LEU A 116 3.36 0.13 -7.19
CA LEU A 116 2.25 -0.74 -7.57
C LEU A 116 0.93 0.04 -7.68
N ILE A 117 0.67 0.97 -6.78
CA ILE A 117 -0.50 1.87 -6.84
C ILE A 117 -0.46 2.70 -8.12
N VAL A 118 0.66 3.39 -8.39
CA VAL A 118 0.81 4.22 -9.59
C VAL A 118 0.61 3.38 -10.85
N ARG A 119 1.18 2.18 -10.89
CA ARG A 119 1.02 1.24 -12.01
C ARG A 119 -0.44 0.90 -12.30
N GLN A 120 -1.29 0.77 -11.28
CA GLN A 120 -2.72 0.50 -11.46
C GLN A 120 -3.53 1.76 -11.83
N ARG A 121 -3.10 2.93 -11.37
CA ARG A 121 -3.77 4.21 -11.65
C ARG A 121 -3.59 4.70 -13.07
N VAL A 122 -2.43 4.45 -13.70
CA VAL A 122 -2.16 4.89 -15.07
C VAL A 122 -3.20 4.33 -16.07
N PRO A 123 -3.47 3.00 -16.12
CA PRO A 123 -4.56 2.47 -16.93
C PRO A 123 -5.94 3.02 -16.54
N HIS A 124 -6.20 3.20 -15.24
CA HIS A 124 -7.48 3.73 -14.75
C HIS A 124 -7.75 5.15 -15.27
N ALA A 125 -6.72 6.00 -15.29
CA ALA A 125 -6.77 7.35 -15.84
C ALA A 125 -6.94 7.35 -17.35
N ILE A 126 -6.23 6.48 -18.09
CA ILE A 126 -6.39 6.33 -19.55
C ILE A 126 -7.83 5.93 -19.90
N LEU A 127 -8.47 5.10 -19.08
CA LEU A 127 -9.87 4.69 -19.25
C LEU A 127 -10.89 5.75 -18.79
N GLY A 128 -10.44 6.92 -18.30
CA GLY A 128 -11.32 8.01 -17.88
C GLY A 128 -12.19 7.69 -16.66
N LYS A 129 -11.82 6.68 -15.86
CA LYS A 129 -12.60 6.30 -14.68
C LYS A 129 -12.29 7.25 -13.50
N PRO A 130 -13.31 7.74 -12.78
CA PRO A 130 -13.11 8.65 -11.67
C PRO A 130 -12.40 7.97 -10.50
N PHE A 131 -11.46 8.66 -9.87
CA PHE A 131 -10.80 8.19 -8.66
C PHE A 131 -11.62 8.54 -7.40
N GLU A 132 -11.52 7.73 -6.35
CA GLU A 132 -12.28 7.98 -5.11
C GLU A 132 -12.04 9.39 -4.53
N TRP A 133 -10.80 9.89 -4.57
CA TRP A 133 -10.45 11.22 -4.04
C TRP A 133 -10.94 12.38 -4.92
N GLN A 134 -11.32 12.12 -6.17
CA GLN A 134 -11.97 13.13 -7.01
C GLN A 134 -13.46 13.26 -6.66
N VAL A 135 -14.05 12.20 -6.09
CA VAL A 135 -15.49 12.11 -5.80
C VAL A 135 -15.79 12.45 -4.34
N GLN A 136 -14.86 12.19 -3.41
CA GLN A 136 -15.10 12.35 -1.97
C GLN A 136 -13.97 13.12 -1.29
N PRO A 137 -14.29 14.03 -0.35
CA PRO A 137 -13.29 14.69 0.47
C PRO A 137 -12.61 13.70 1.40
N ILE A 138 -11.31 13.90 1.66
CA ILE A 138 -10.51 13.07 2.56
C ILE A 138 -11.03 13.24 4.00
N LYS A 139 -11.56 12.17 4.61
CA LYS A 139 -12.16 12.24 5.95
C LYS A 139 -11.19 12.04 7.10
N ASP A 140 -10.13 11.24 6.89
CA ASP A 140 -9.26 10.74 7.95
C ASP A 140 -7.82 11.30 7.85
N ASP A 141 -7.69 12.62 7.65
CA ASP A 141 -6.38 13.28 7.53
C ASP A 141 -5.74 13.69 8.88
N LYS A 142 -6.28 13.20 9.99
CA LYS A 142 -5.74 13.47 11.32
C LYS A 142 -4.37 12.81 11.47
N GLN A 143 -3.37 13.56 11.93
CA GLN A 143 -2.06 13.02 12.31
C GLN A 143 -2.21 11.83 13.28
N LEU A 144 -1.30 10.85 13.20
CA LEU A 144 -1.22 9.73 14.15
C LEU A 144 -0.95 10.26 15.55
N LYS A 145 -2.00 10.55 16.31
CA LYS A 145 -1.88 10.74 17.77
C LYS A 145 -1.89 9.37 18.43
N ILE A 146 -0.79 8.63 18.30
CA ILE A 146 -0.59 7.40 19.08
C ILE A 146 -0.33 7.88 20.52
N SER A 147 -1.36 7.82 21.37
CA SER A 147 -1.20 8.16 22.79
C SER A 147 -0.24 7.16 23.45
N ILE A 148 0.55 7.62 24.42
CA ILE A 148 1.51 6.80 25.18
C ILE A 148 0.82 5.56 25.81
N PHE A 149 -0.48 5.67 26.09
CA PHE A 149 -1.33 4.62 26.68
C PHE A 149 -2.21 3.86 25.67
N SER A 150 -2.05 4.07 24.37
CA SER A 150 -2.79 3.29 23.37
C SER A 150 -2.38 1.82 23.45
N PRO A 151 -3.29 0.85 23.31
CA PRO A 151 -2.92 -0.56 23.14
C PRO A 151 -2.01 -0.79 21.91
N LEU A 152 -1.88 0.23 21.04
CA LEU A 152 -0.91 0.28 19.94
C LEU A 152 0.55 0.44 20.40
N ASN A 153 0.83 0.92 21.62
CA ASN A 153 2.20 0.99 22.16
C ASN A 153 2.72 -0.34 22.69
N CYS A 154 1.85 -1.30 23.00
CA CYS A 154 2.29 -2.66 23.32
C CYS A 154 3.05 -3.31 22.15
N PHE A 155 2.88 -2.81 20.93
CA PHE A 155 3.63 -3.24 19.75
C PHE A 155 5.04 -2.64 19.64
N ARG A 156 5.28 -1.50 20.30
CA ARG A 156 6.60 -0.83 20.35
C ARG A 156 7.54 -1.44 21.38
N ILE A 157 6.99 -2.16 22.37
CA ILE A 157 7.71 -2.66 23.57
C ILE A 157 8.18 -4.12 23.41
N LEU A 158 7.75 -4.83 22.36
CA LEU A 158 8.18 -6.19 22.04
C LEU A 158 9.32 -6.25 20.99
N SER A 159 10.15 -5.20 20.93
CA SER A 159 11.41 -5.18 20.19
C SER A 159 12.51 -5.89 20.98
#